data_AF-A0A352MV86-F1
#
_entry.id   AF-A0A352MV86-F1
#
_cell.length_a   1.000
_cell.length_b   1.000
_cell.length_c   1.000
_cell.angle_alpha   90.00
_cell.angle_beta   90.00
_cell.angle_gamma   90.00
#
_symmetry.space_group_name_H-M   'P 1'
#
loop_
_entity.id
_entity.type
_entity.pdbx_description
1 polymer ?
#
loop_
_entity_poly.entity_id
_entity_poly.type
_entity_poly.pdbx_seq_one_letter_code
_entity_poly.pdbx_strand_id
1 'polypeptide(L)'
;MNQILITTEYNKKQKIKIFSFKLLFLVSIISFIIIILLFSSIVYSNTKKEQESKVLTDSFNISTLYDSYVNDIDKLSTESFVIGIIEIEKIKINYPILSNQNADLLKISPCRFAGPIPNKVRKLVYCRP
;
A
#
# COMPACT_ATOMS: atom_id res chain seq x y z
N MET A 1 17.02 68.92 13.88
CA MET A 1 17.95 68.11 13.04
C MET A 1 17.80 66.60 13.33
N ASN A 2 16.57 66.05 13.38
CA ASN A 2 16.30 64.64 13.78
C ASN A 2 15.60 63.78 12.72
N GLN A 3 15.15 64.35 11.61
CA GLN A 3 14.35 63.60 10.61
C GLN A 3 15.15 62.51 9.88
N ILE A 4 16.47 62.70 9.70
CA ILE A 4 17.35 61.73 9.00
C ILE A 4 17.58 60.46 9.84
N LEU A 5 17.66 60.59 11.17
CA LEU A 5 17.77 59.45 12.07
C LEU A 5 16.48 58.62 12.07
N ILE A 6 15.31 59.27 12.07
CA ILE A 6 14.01 58.59 12.04
C ILE A 6 13.81 57.82 10.72
N THR A 7 14.21 58.38 9.58
CA THR A 7 14.04 57.72 8.26
C THR A 7 14.98 56.54 8.06
N THR A 8 16.19 56.57 8.64
CA THR A 8 17.15 55.45 8.56
C THR A 8 16.72 54.28 9.44
N GLU A 9 16.20 54.54 10.64
CA GLU A 9 15.64 53.49 11.50
C GLU A 9 14.38 52.86 10.89
N TYR A 10 13.48 53.68 10.32
CA TYR A 10 12.28 53.18 9.63
C TYR A 10 12.65 52.27 8.44
N ASN A 11 13.59 52.68 7.60
CA ASN A 11 14.09 51.87 6.48
C ASN A 11 14.75 50.57 6.96
N LYS A 12 15.53 50.60 8.05
CA LYS A 12 16.15 49.41 8.64
C LYS A 12 15.09 48.42 9.12
N LYS A 13 14.06 48.90 9.82
CA LYS A 13 12.94 48.07 10.32
C LYS A 13 12.12 47.48 9.17
N GLN A 14 11.86 48.26 8.12
CA GLN A 14 11.14 47.80 6.92
C GLN A 14 11.94 46.74 6.15
N LYS A 15 13.26 46.90 6.03
CA LYS A 15 14.16 45.93 5.40
C LYS A 15 14.20 44.59 6.16
N ILE A 16 14.25 44.62 7.49
CA ILE A 16 14.19 43.41 8.35
C ILE A 16 12.84 42.70 8.17
N LYS A 17 11.73 43.45 8.13
CA LYS A 17 10.40 42.89 7.93
C LYS A 17 10.29 42.17 6.57
N ILE A 18 10.75 42.78 5.49
CA ILE A 18 10.79 42.16 4.15
C ILE A 18 11.68 40.90 4.12
N PHE A 19 12.81 40.92 4.82
CA PHE A 19 13.70 39.75 4.92
C PHE A 19 13.02 38.56 5.65
N SER A 20 12.30 38.83 6.75
CA SER A 20 11.56 37.79 7.49
C SER A 20 10.43 37.13 6.68
N PHE A 21 9.72 37.89 5.83
CA PHE A 21 8.70 37.33 4.93
C PHE A 21 9.30 36.44 3.83
N LYS A 22 10.46 36.80 3.28
CA LYS A 22 11.16 35.96 2.29
C LYS A 22 11.59 34.62 2.89
N LEU A 23 12.07 34.62 4.15
CA LEU A 23 12.40 33.41 4.88
C LEU A 23 11.18 32.52 5.14
N LEU A 24 10.05 33.12 5.55
CA LEU A 24 8.80 32.38 5.76
C LEU A 24 8.31 31.68 4.48
N PHE A 25 8.43 32.36 3.33
CA PHE A 25 8.05 31.80 2.04
C PHE A 25 8.93 30.60 1.63
N LEU A 26 10.24 30.67 1.89
CA LEU A 26 11.16 29.54 1.63
C LEU A 26 10.83 28.31 2.49
N VAL A 27 10.56 28.50 3.79
CA VAL A 27 10.17 27.41 4.69
C VAL A 27 8.89 26.74 4.21
N SER A 28 7.92 27.52 3.72
CA SER A 28 6.68 26.99 3.14
C SER A 28 6.93 26.12 1.91
N ILE A 29 7.80 26.55 0.99
CA ILE A 29 8.14 25.78 -0.21
C ILE A 29 8.80 24.44 0.17
N ILE A 30 9.73 24.47 1.12
CA ILE A 30 10.42 23.25 1.59
C ILE A 30 9.43 22.27 2.21
N SER A 31 8.53 22.76 3.07
CA SER A 31 7.47 21.93 3.66
C SER A 31 6.56 21.30 2.60
N PHE A 32 6.23 22.04 1.54
CA PHE A 32 5.38 21.55 0.46
C PHE A 32 6.08 20.42 -0.33
N ILE A 33 7.38 20.60 -0.62
CA ILE A 33 8.20 19.58 -1.29
C ILE A 33 8.25 18.30 -0.45
N ILE A 34 8.44 18.41 0.87
CA ILE A 34 8.46 17.24 1.78
C ILE A 34 7.12 16.48 1.71
N ILE A 35 5.99 17.19 1.74
CA ILE A 35 4.66 16.56 1.65
C ILE A 35 4.49 15.82 0.32
N ILE A 36 4.92 16.42 -0.80
CA ILE A 36 4.85 15.79 -2.13
C ILE A 36 5.69 14.51 -2.17
N LEU A 37 6.90 14.53 -1.60
CA LEU A 37 7.77 13.36 -1.55
C LEU A 37 7.14 12.23 -0.74
N LEU A 38 6.59 12.53 0.44
CA LEU A 38 5.89 11.54 1.27
C LEU A 38 4.69 10.93 0.56
N PHE A 39 3.86 11.75 -0.09
CA PHE A 39 2.72 11.28 -0.88
C PHE A 39 3.17 10.34 -2.00
N SER A 40 4.21 10.73 -2.73
CA SER A 40 4.78 9.92 -3.81
C SER A 40 5.32 8.58 -3.31
N SER A 41 5.98 8.56 -2.14
CA SER A 41 6.46 7.31 -1.51
C SER A 41 5.30 6.37 -1.16
N ILE A 42 4.19 6.88 -0.63
CA ILE A 42 3.01 6.08 -0.31
C ILE A 42 2.44 5.45 -1.59
N VAL A 43 2.23 6.26 -2.63
CA VAL A 43 1.72 5.79 -3.92
C VAL A 43 2.63 4.72 -4.50
N TYR A 44 3.95 4.96 -4.53
CA TYR A 44 4.93 3.99 -5.01
C TYR A 44 4.86 2.66 -4.26
N SER A 45 4.77 2.70 -2.92
CA SER A 45 4.69 1.48 -2.10
C SER A 45 3.44 0.65 -2.36
N ASN A 46 2.31 1.30 -2.66
CA ASN A 46 1.06 0.62 -3.00
C ASN A 46 1.11 0.03 -4.40
N THR A 47 1.67 0.75 -5.38
CA THR A 47 1.87 0.26 -6.75
C THR A 47 2.75 -0.99 -6.79
N LYS A 48 3.80 -1.05 -5.95
CA LYS A 48 4.65 -2.25 -5.86
C LYS A 48 3.87 -3.47 -5.38
N LYS A 49 3.08 -3.33 -4.32
CA LYS A 49 2.26 -4.43 -3.77
C LYS A 49 1.21 -4.90 -4.79
N GLU A 50 0.64 -3.97 -5.55
CA GLU A 50 -0.28 -4.28 -6.64
C GLU A 50 0.38 -5.13 -7.74
N GLN A 51 1.64 -4.84 -8.08
CA GLN A 51 2.39 -5.64 -9.06
C GLN A 51 2.67 -7.05 -8.52
N GLU A 52 3.06 -7.17 -7.25
CA GLU A 52 3.26 -8.47 -6.61
C GLU A 52 1.97 -9.32 -6.64
N SER A 53 0.83 -8.72 -6.33
CA SER A 53 -0.49 -9.37 -6.44
C SER A 53 -0.78 -9.89 -7.85
N LYS A 54 -0.50 -9.08 -8.89
CA LYS A 54 -0.71 -9.48 -10.30
C LYS A 54 0.20 -10.62 -10.74
N VAL A 55 1.47 -10.59 -10.34
CA VAL A 55 2.40 -11.69 -10.62
C VAL A 55 1.90 -12.99 -10.00
N LEU A 56 1.35 -12.92 -8.77
CA LEU A 56 0.76 -14.08 -8.11
C LEU A 56 -0.48 -14.59 -8.83
N THR A 57 -1.39 -13.73 -9.31
CA THR A 57 -2.57 -14.17 -10.08
C THR A 57 -2.16 -14.80 -11.41
N ASP A 58 -1.21 -14.21 -12.10
CA ASP A 58 -0.74 -14.70 -13.40
C ASP A 58 -0.05 -16.05 -13.25
N SER A 59 0.84 -16.17 -12.26
CA SER A 59 1.52 -17.44 -11.96
C SER A 59 0.54 -18.55 -11.55
N PHE A 60 -0.50 -18.20 -10.78
CA PHE A 60 -1.54 -19.15 -10.39
C PHE A 60 -2.37 -19.59 -11.58
N ASN A 61 -2.84 -18.65 -12.43
CA ASN A 61 -3.59 -18.97 -13.64
C ASN A 61 -2.81 -19.92 -14.55
N ILE A 62 -1.52 -19.63 -14.78
CA ILE A 62 -0.62 -20.52 -15.53
C ILE A 62 -0.55 -21.89 -14.85
N SER A 63 -0.25 -21.95 -13.55
CA SER A 63 -0.16 -23.22 -12.82
C SER A 63 -1.43 -24.04 -12.92
N THR A 64 -2.61 -23.44 -12.78
CA THR A 64 -3.90 -24.15 -12.85
C THR A 64 -4.17 -24.75 -14.23
N LEU A 65 -3.71 -24.10 -15.30
CA LEU A 65 -3.84 -24.63 -16.66
C LEU A 65 -2.99 -25.90 -16.87
N TYR A 66 -1.84 -25.99 -16.19
CA TYR A 66 -0.91 -27.13 -16.28
C TYR A 66 -1.12 -28.20 -15.19
N ASP A 67 -1.90 -27.91 -14.12
CA ASP A 67 -2.14 -28.80 -12.97
C ASP A 67 -2.84 -30.12 -13.36
N SER A 68 -3.48 -30.16 -14.54
CA SER A 68 -4.12 -31.36 -15.09
C SER A 68 -3.15 -32.53 -15.34
N TYR A 69 -1.83 -32.31 -15.27
CA TYR A 69 -0.79 -33.32 -15.51
C TYR A 69 -0.07 -33.82 -14.24
N VAL A 70 -0.30 -33.21 -13.07
CA VAL A 70 0.47 -33.47 -11.84
C VAL A 70 -0.45 -33.72 -10.64
N ASN A 71 -1.32 -34.73 -10.76
CA ASN A 71 -1.98 -35.32 -9.60
C ASN A 71 -1.00 -36.31 -8.95
N ASP A 72 0.01 -35.88 -8.18
CA ASP A 72 0.60 -36.73 -7.10
C ASP A 72 1.80 -36.15 -6.33
N ILE A 73 2.25 -34.91 -6.56
CA ILE A 73 3.33 -34.37 -5.71
C ILE A 73 2.72 -33.54 -4.58
N ASP A 74 2.56 -34.24 -3.47
CA ASP A 74 2.31 -33.79 -2.11
C ASP A 74 2.67 -32.31 -1.91
N LYS A 75 1.63 -31.49 -1.69
CA LYS A 75 1.70 -30.04 -1.49
C LYS A 75 2.21 -29.75 -0.07
N LEU A 76 3.41 -30.24 0.23
CA LEU A 76 4.15 -29.98 1.46
C LEU A 76 5.17 -28.87 1.19
N SER A 77 4.68 -27.64 1.10
CA SER A 77 5.53 -26.48 1.34
C SER A 77 4.80 -25.57 2.33
N THR A 78 5.50 -25.25 3.42
CA THR A 78 5.08 -24.37 4.52
C THR A 78 4.92 -22.89 4.06
N GLU A 79 4.96 -22.67 2.74
CA GLU A 79 4.85 -21.39 2.05
C GLU A 79 3.37 -21.05 1.83
N SER A 80 3.01 -19.78 1.98
CA SER A 80 1.67 -19.29 1.68
C SER A 80 1.37 -19.43 0.18
N PHE A 81 0.63 -20.45 -0.21
CA PHE A 81 0.18 -20.66 -1.59
C PHE A 81 -1.15 -19.93 -1.89
N VAL A 82 -1.39 -19.63 -3.17
CA VAL A 82 -2.65 -19.05 -3.68
C VAL A 82 -3.73 -20.14 -3.72
N ILE A 83 -4.86 -19.88 -3.08
CA ILE A 83 -6.01 -20.81 -3.00
C ILE A 83 -6.96 -20.62 -4.18
N GLY A 84 -7.10 -19.39 -4.66
CA GLY A 84 -8.01 -19.03 -5.73
C GLY A 84 -7.90 -17.55 -6.07
N ILE A 85 -8.75 -17.08 -6.98
CA ILE A 85 -8.77 -15.69 -7.42
C ILE A 85 -10.15 -15.10 -7.13
N ILE A 86 -10.18 -13.86 -6.63
CA ILE A 86 -11.40 -13.06 -6.51
C ILE A 86 -11.49 -12.08 -7.67
N GLU A 87 -12.50 -12.26 -8.50
CA GLU A 87 -12.82 -11.37 -9.61
C GLU A 87 -14.15 -10.67 -9.34
N ILE A 88 -14.16 -9.34 -9.41
CA ILE A 88 -15.36 -8.52 -9.28
C ILE A 88 -15.42 -7.55 -10.47
N GLU A 89 -16.10 -7.98 -11.53
CA GLU A 89 -16.18 -7.27 -12.82
C GLU A 89 -16.67 -5.82 -12.69
N LYS A 90 -17.68 -5.59 -11.84
CA LYS A 90 -18.32 -4.27 -11.65
C LYS A 90 -17.33 -3.18 -11.24
N ILE A 91 -16.29 -3.55 -10.50
CA ILE A 91 -15.22 -2.65 -10.02
C ILE A 91 -13.86 -3.01 -10.63
N LYS A 92 -13.81 -3.94 -11.59
CA LYS A 92 -12.62 -4.40 -12.30
C LYS A 92 -11.48 -4.84 -11.37
N ILE A 93 -11.84 -5.55 -10.30
CA ILE A 93 -10.90 -6.08 -9.30
C ILE A 93 -10.59 -7.53 -9.63
N ASN A 94 -9.30 -7.89 -9.60
CA ASN A 94 -8.79 -9.25 -9.78
C ASN A 94 -7.61 -9.47 -8.82
N TYR A 95 -7.81 -10.22 -7.74
CA TYR A 95 -6.78 -10.46 -6.70
C TYR A 95 -6.67 -11.94 -6.30
N PRO A 96 -5.49 -12.41 -5.89
CA PRO A 96 -5.28 -13.80 -5.47
C PRO A 96 -5.62 -13.99 -3.98
N ILE A 97 -6.41 -14.99 -3.62
CA ILE A 97 -6.71 -15.33 -2.22
C ILE A 97 -5.56 -16.15 -1.64
N LEU A 98 -4.91 -15.65 -0.59
CA LEU A 98 -3.78 -16.30 0.06
C LEU A 98 -4.21 -17.26 1.17
N SER A 99 -3.46 -18.34 1.35
CA SER A 99 -3.79 -19.42 2.30
C SER A 99 -3.54 -19.11 3.77
N ASN A 100 -2.45 -18.39 4.06
CA ASN A 100 -2.03 -18.05 5.41
C ASN A 100 -2.26 -16.58 5.70
N GLN A 101 -2.60 -16.27 6.95
CA GLN A 101 -2.69 -14.89 7.44
C GLN A 101 -1.32 -14.44 7.95
N ASN A 102 -0.73 -13.43 7.29
CA ASN A 102 0.44 -12.71 7.78
C ASN A 102 0.23 -11.22 7.51
N ALA A 103 0.74 -10.34 8.38
CA ALA A 103 0.64 -8.90 8.21
C ALA A 103 1.24 -8.41 6.89
N ASP A 104 2.29 -9.06 6.39
CA ASP A 104 2.90 -8.72 5.11
C ASP A 104 2.08 -9.23 3.92
N LEU A 105 1.50 -10.43 4.03
CA LEU A 105 0.62 -10.99 2.99
C LEU A 105 -0.68 -10.20 2.85
N LEU A 106 -1.25 -9.73 3.97
CA LEU A 106 -2.46 -8.89 3.98
C LEU A 106 -2.25 -7.51 3.34
N LYS A 107 -1.01 -7.02 3.25
CA LYS A 107 -0.68 -5.80 2.49
C LYS A 107 -0.73 -6.04 0.98
N ILE A 108 -0.59 -7.29 0.53
CA ILE A 108 -0.56 -7.69 -0.87
C ILE A 108 -1.97 -8.08 -1.33
N SER A 109 -2.65 -8.95 -0.58
CA SER A 109 -3.95 -9.49 -0.97
C SER A 109 -4.78 -10.05 0.20
N PRO A 110 -6.13 -10.16 0.09
CA PRO A 110 -6.95 -10.88 1.05
C PRO A 110 -6.44 -12.30 1.35
N CYS A 111 -6.37 -12.61 2.64
CA CYS A 111 -5.98 -13.92 3.14
C CYS A 111 -7.21 -14.66 3.69
N ARG A 112 -7.21 -15.99 3.58
CA ARG A 112 -8.21 -16.83 4.26
C ARG A 112 -8.02 -16.73 5.77
N PHE A 113 -9.07 -16.27 6.47
CA PHE A 113 -9.07 -16.16 7.93
C PHE A 113 -9.40 -17.50 8.61
N ALA A 114 -10.52 -18.13 8.24
CA ALA A 114 -10.98 -19.39 8.80
C ALA A 114 -11.92 -20.14 7.85
N GLY A 115 -12.16 -21.42 8.12
CA GLY A 115 -13.10 -22.27 7.37
C GLY A 115 -12.40 -23.25 6.42
N PRO A 116 -13.16 -24.17 5.81
CA PRO A 116 -12.62 -25.11 4.84
C PRO A 116 -12.12 -24.40 3.58
N ILE A 117 -11.25 -25.06 2.83
CA ILE A 117 -10.81 -24.63 1.48
C ILE A 117 -12.06 -24.55 0.57
N PRO A 118 -12.10 -23.65 -0.43
CA PRO A 118 -13.17 -23.61 -1.42
C PRO A 118 -13.49 -25.01 -1.96
N ASN A 119 -14.77 -25.27 -2.21
CA ASN A 119 -15.29 -26.57 -2.64
C ASN A 119 -15.12 -27.74 -1.64
N LYS A 120 -14.68 -27.50 -0.40
CA LYS A 120 -14.76 -28.50 0.69
C LYS A 120 -15.94 -28.19 1.61
N VAL A 121 -16.75 -29.22 1.87
CA VAL A 121 -17.90 -29.14 2.79
C VAL A 121 -17.39 -28.95 4.23
N ARG A 122 -18.04 -28.05 4.99
CA ARG A 122 -17.74 -27.86 6.41
C ARG A 122 -18.20 -29.10 7.18
N LYS A 123 -17.32 -29.68 8.01
CA LYS A 123 -17.71 -30.75 8.94
C LYS A 123 -18.69 -30.20 9.98
N LEU A 124 -19.77 -30.94 10.24
CA LEU A 124 -20.74 -30.58 11.28
C LEU A 124 -20.03 -30.53 12.65
N VAL A 125 -20.25 -29.43 13.38
CA VAL A 125 -19.71 -29.24 14.73
C VAL A 125 -20.89 -29.29 15.70
N TYR A 126 -20.94 -30.31 16.54
CA TYR A 126 -21.94 -30.44 17.59
C TYR A 126 -21.36 -29.85 18.89
N CYS A 127 -22.15 -29.08 19.63
CA CYS A 127 -21.77 -28.71 20.99
C CYS A 127 -21.88 -29.96 21.87
N ARG A 128 -20.84 -30.24 22.65
CA ARG A 128 -20.88 -31.30 23.67
C ARG A 128 -21.85 -30.82 24.77
N PRO A 129 -22.85 -31.63 25.16
CA PRO A 129 -23.79 -31.27 26.23
C PRO A 129 -23.09 -31.13 27.58
#